data_AF-R8BQQ5-F1
#
_entry.id   AF-R8BQQ5-F1
#
_cell.length_a   1.000
_cell.length_b   1.000
_cell.length_c   1.000
_cell.angle_alpha   90.00
_cell.angle_beta   90.00
_cell.angle_gamma   90.00
#
_symmetry.space_group_name_H-M   'P 1'
#
loop_
_entity.id
_entity.type
_entity.pdbx_description
1 polymer ?
#
loop_
_entity_poly.entity_id
_entity_poly.type
_entity_poly.pdbx_seq_one_letter_code
_entity_poly.pdbx_strand_id
1 'polypeptide(L)'
;MPSYELTPQAFTAPTDAIPYMTVTFRVPQSSARRDRDDPIFPASGLQLSLENNRREAFLEERLTARDLGASGGVCVARVPAGEIPQFRGPEWADQTVVVKMHAWKGEKWLGSWEVGRMEAPLGR
;
A
#
# COMPACT_ATOMS: atom_id res chain seq x y z
N MET A 1 6.42 19.36 -13.11
CA MET A 1 6.58 18.93 -11.69
C MET A 1 7.32 17.60 -11.71
N PRO A 2 8.24 17.32 -10.78
CA PRO A 2 8.79 15.98 -10.67
C PRO A 2 7.62 15.01 -10.44
N SER A 3 7.56 13.94 -11.23
CA SER A 3 6.61 12.85 -11.04
C SER A 3 6.94 12.16 -9.71
N TYR A 4 5.94 11.99 -8.85
CA TYR A 4 6.11 11.11 -7.70
C TYR A 4 6.25 9.68 -8.22
N GLU A 5 7.22 8.95 -7.70
CA GLU A 5 7.43 7.56 -8.08
C GLU A 5 7.60 6.72 -6.83
N LEU A 6 7.02 5.54 -6.85
CA LEU A 6 7.14 4.54 -5.81
C LEU A 6 7.56 3.24 -6.49
N THR A 7 8.63 2.64 -5.99
CA THR A 7 9.13 1.36 -6.50
C THR A 7 8.83 0.28 -5.47
N PRO A 8 7.86 -0.63 -5.71
CA PRO A 8 7.65 -1.79 -4.85
C PRO A 8 8.92 -2.63 -4.74
N GLN A 9 9.17 -3.22 -3.58
CA GLN A 9 10.32 -4.08 -3.34
C GLN A 9 9.90 -5.48 -2.90
N ALA A 10 8.93 -5.57 -1.99
CA ALA A 10 8.41 -6.84 -1.51
C ALA A 10 6.97 -6.69 -1.01
N PHE A 11 6.24 -7.79 -1.07
CA PHE A 11 4.90 -7.93 -0.54
C PHE A 11 4.79 -9.23 0.25
N THR A 12 4.09 -9.16 1.37
CA THR A 12 3.76 -10.33 2.18
C THR A 12 2.28 -10.24 2.54
N ALA A 13 1.51 -11.23 2.07
CA ALA A 13 0.11 -11.39 2.44
C ALA A 13 0.00 -11.73 3.94
N PRO A 14 -1.09 -11.31 4.61
CA PRO A 14 -1.34 -11.70 5.99
C PRO A 14 -1.57 -13.21 6.09
N THR A 15 -1.14 -13.80 7.20
CA THR A 15 -1.36 -15.22 7.54
C THR A 15 -1.74 -15.33 9.01
N ASP A 16 -2.18 -16.50 9.47
CA ASP A 16 -2.47 -16.74 10.89
C ASP A 16 -1.25 -16.52 11.79
N ALA A 17 -0.04 -16.82 11.27
CA ALA A 17 1.22 -16.63 12.00
C ALA A 17 1.71 -15.18 11.95
N ILE A 18 1.37 -14.43 10.90
CA ILE A 18 1.77 -13.03 10.69
C ILE A 18 0.51 -12.25 10.30
N PRO A 19 -0.24 -11.69 11.29
CA PRO A 19 -1.55 -11.08 11.06
C PRO A 19 -1.45 -9.66 10.47
N TYR A 20 -0.47 -9.42 9.61
CA TYR A 20 -0.21 -8.14 8.96
C TYR A 20 0.08 -8.34 7.48
N MET A 21 -0.61 -7.59 6.63
CA MET A 21 -0.16 -7.36 5.27
C MET A 21 1.03 -6.40 5.31
N THR A 22 2.15 -6.81 4.72
CA THR A 22 3.38 -6.00 4.71
C THR A 22 3.75 -5.62 3.29
N VAL A 23 3.96 -4.32 3.06
CA VAL A 23 4.44 -3.77 1.79
C VAL A 23 5.75 -3.06 2.02
N THR A 24 6.79 -3.46 1.28
CA THR A 24 8.10 -2.81 1.29
C THR A 24 8.30 -2.09 -0.03
N PHE A 25 8.74 -0.84 0.01
CA PHE A 25 8.90 0.01 -1.18
C PHE A 25 10.01 1.05 -1.02
N ARG A 26 10.39 1.68 -2.13
CA ARG A 26 11.30 2.82 -2.18
C ARG A 26 10.62 4.03 -2.81
N VAL A 27 11.01 5.21 -2.35
CA VAL A 27 10.69 6.49 -3.00
C VAL A 27 12.03 7.10 -3.45
N PRO A 28 12.15 7.63 -4.69
CA PRO A 28 13.42 8.17 -5.18
C PRO A 28 13.97 9.28 -4.29
N GLN A 29 15.25 9.21 -3.94
CA GLN A 29 15.91 10.21 -3.09
C GLN A 29 15.90 11.64 -3.66
N SER A 30 15.62 11.82 -4.94
CA SER A 30 15.48 13.14 -5.57
C SER A 30 14.25 13.91 -5.08
N SER A 31 13.23 13.23 -4.53
CA SER A 31 12.13 13.88 -3.82
C SER A 31 12.50 14.20 -2.37
N ALA A 32 13.36 13.41 -1.72
CA ALA A 32 13.80 13.61 -0.33
C ALA A 32 14.71 14.83 -0.08
N ARG A 33 14.96 15.69 -1.08
CA ARG A 33 15.75 16.92 -0.90
C ARG A 33 14.90 18.08 -0.39
N ARG A 34 14.59 18.03 0.92
CA ARG A 34 14.56 19.17 1.88
C ARG A 34 14.14 18.71 3.27
N ASP A 35 13.34 17.65 3.37
CA ASP A 35 12.87 17.09 4.64
C ASP A 35 13.45 15.68 4.83
N ARG A 36 14.64 15.61 5.46
CA ARG A 36 15.35 14.34 5.73
C ARG A 36 14.54 13.37 6.60
N ASP A 37 13.47 13.87 7.22
CA ASP A 37 12.63 13.17 8.18
C ASP A 37 11.31 12.66 7.58
N ASP A 38 10.97 13.03 6.34
CA ASP A 38 9.76 12.54 5.65
C ASP A 38 10.13 11.56 4.52
N PRO A 39 9.99 10.24 4.75
CA PRO A 39 10.39 9.22 3.79
C PRO A 39 9.48 9.14 2.55
N ILE A 40 8.33 9.81 2.55
CA ILE A 40 7.34 9.76 1.47
C ILE A 40 7.11 11.11 0.79
N PHE A 41 7.90 12.13 1.12
CA PHE A 41 7.78 13.43 0.46
C PHE A 41 7.92 13.29 -1.07
N PRO A 42 7.16 14.05 -1.90
CA PRO A 42 6.16 15.06 -1.55
C PRO A 42 4.74 14.55 -1.25
N ALA A 43 4.53 13.23 -1.13
CA ALA A 43 3.26 12.72 -0.65
C ALA A 43 3.11 13.08 0.83
N SER A 44 1.87 13.39 1.25
CA SER A 44 1.50 13.55 2.65
C SER A 44 0.77 12.33 3.20
N GLY A 45 0.39 11.39 2.32
CA GLY A 45 -0.27 10.15 2.72
C GLY A 45 -0.23 9.10 1.61
N LEU A 46 -0.20 7.84 2.03
CA LEU A 46 -0.30 6.66 1.18
C LEU A 46 -1.59 5.91 1.52
N GLN A 47 -2.30 5.41 0.53
CA GLN A 47 -3.52 4.62 0.75
C GLN A 47 -3.42 3.31 0.00
N LEU A 48 -3.74 2.22 0.68
CA LEU A 48 -3.79 0.92 0.04
C LEU A 48 -5.19 0.68 -0.52
N SER A 49 -5.24 -0.02 -1.63
CA SER A 49 -6.47 -0.57 -2.18
C SER A 49 -6.24 -1.99 -2.66
N LEU A 50 -7.34 -2.71 -2.80
CA LEU A 50 -7.37 -4.07 -3.30
C LEU A 50 -8.30 -4.08 -4.51
N GLU A 51 -7.79 -4.54 -5.64
CA GLU A 51 -8.50 -4.64 -6.90
C GLU A 51 -8.73 -6.10 -7.28
N ASN A 52 -9.97 -6.42 -7.63
CA ASN A 52 -10.34 -7.67 -8.28
C ASN A 52 -11.41 -7.38 -9.34
N ASN A 53 -11.30 -7.99 -10.53
CA ASN A 53 -12.29 -7.86 -11.60
C ASN A 53 -12.71 -6.41 -11.89
N ARG A 54 -11.75 -5.47 -11.89
CA ARG A 54 -11.98 -4.03 -12.11
C ARG A 54 -12.81 -3.34 -11.02
N ARG A 55 -13.04 -3.99 -9.89
CA ARG A 55 -13.57 -3.39 -8.66
C ARG A 55 -12.42 -3.14 -7.71
N GLU A 56 -12.29 -1.91 -7.26
CA GLU A 56 -11.24 -1.48 -6.35
C GLU A 56 -11.88 -1.02 -5.04
N ALA A 57 -11.40 -1.59 -3.93
CA ALA A 57 -11.80 -1.19 -2.58
C ALA A 57 -10.59 -0.57 -1.88
N PHE A 58 -10.74 0.66 -1.41
CA PHE A 58 -9.72 1.36 -0.64
C PHE A 58 -9.83 0.99 0.84
N LEU A 59 -8.69 0.91 1.51
CA LEU A 59 -8.66 0.93 2.97
C LEU A 59 -9.06 2.32 3.45
N GLU A 60 -9.78 2.39 4.57
CA GLU A 60 -10.36 3.65 5.07
C GLU A 60 -9.27 4.67 5.42
N GLU A 61 -8.16 4.22 6.02
CA GLU A 61 -7.11 5.10 6.51
C GLU A 61 -5.99 5.33 5.48
N ARG A 62 -5.51 6.58 5.44
CA ARG A 62 -4.27 6.95 4.74
C ARG A 62 -3.10 6.86 5.73
N LEU A 63 -2.09 6.08 5.37
CA LEU A 63 -0.82 5.98 6.08
C LEU A 63 0.01 7.24 5.89
N THR A 64 0.43 7.86 6.97
CA THR A 64 1.37 8.97 7.00
C THR A 64 2.81 8.47 7.16
N ALA A 65 3.79 9.37 7.02
CA ALA A 65 5.19 9.06 7.31
C ALA A 65 5.42 8.38 8.68
N ARG A 66 4.58 8.69 9.69
CA ARG A 66 4.71 8.16 11.06
C ARG A 66 4.25 6.70 11.18
N ASP A 67 3.39 6.27 10.27
CA ASP A 67 2.83 4.92 10.25
C ASP A 67 3.77 3.93 9.55
N LEU A 68 4.87 4.44 8.98
CA LEU A 68 5.84 3.67 8.20
C LEU A 68 7.11 3.38 9.00
N GLY A 69 7.61 2.15 8.88
CA GLY A 69 9.00 1.88 9.19
C GLY A 69 9.89 2.38 8.05
N ALA A 70 10.90 3.21 8.32
CA ALA A 70 11.83 3.69 7.30
C ALA A 70 13.29 3.47 7.70
N SER A 71 14.07 2.85 6.82
CA SER A 71 15.51 2.65 7.01
C SER A 71 16.23 2.55 5.67
N GLY A 72 17.35 3.25 5.51
CA GLY A 72 18.18 3.16 4.31
C GLY A 72 17.47 3.49 2.99
N GLY A 73 16.46 4.37 3.02
CA GLY A 73 15.64 4.73 1.85
C GLY A 73 14.58 3.68 1.47
N VAL A 74 14.38 2.66 2.32
CA VAL A 74 13.32 1.67 2.19
C VAL A 74 12.24 1.97 3.22
N CYS A 75 10.99 1.97 2.77
CA CYS A 75 9.80 2.13 3.58
C CYS A 75 9.07 0.80 3.73
N VAL A 76 8.45 0.60 4.88
CA VAL A 76 7.66 -0.58 5.20
C VAL A 76 6.31 -0.12 5.76
N ALA A 77 5.24 -0.43 5.04
CA ALA A 77 3.86 -0.30 5.51
C ALA A 77 3.40 -1.65 6.07
N ARG A 78 2.73 -1.63 7.22
CA ARG A 78 2.09 -2.80 7.82
C ARG A 78 0.63 -2.49 8.09
N VAL A 79 -0.26 -3.32 7.57
CA VAL A 79 -1.70 -3.20 7.79
C VAL A 79 -2.18 -4.45 8.54
N PRO A 80 -2.82 -4.30 9.71
CA PRO A 80 -3.45 -5.42 10.41
C PRO A 80 -4.48 -6.14 9.55
N ALA A 81 -4.54 -7.47 9.63
CA ALA A 81 -5.49 -8.26 8.84
C ALA A 81 -6.96 -7.87 9.06
N GLY A 82 -7.30 -7.33 10.24
CA GLY A 82 -8.65 -6.85 10.55
C GLY A 82 -9.07 -5.57 9.82
N GLU A 83 -8.12 -4.79 9.32
CA GLU A 83 -8.37 -3.54 8.57
C GLU A 83 -8.45 -3.78 7.05
N ILE A 84 -8.06 -4.97 6.59
CA ILE A 84 -8.14 -5.35 5.19
C ILE A 84 -9.59 -5.67 4.88
N PRO A 85 -10.22 -4.99 3.90
CA PRO A 85 -11.56 -5.29 3.46
C PRO A 85 -11.71 -6.79 3.20
N GLN A 86 -12.63 -7.43 3.94
CA GLN A 86 -12.93 -8.83 3.71
C GLN A 86 -13.80 -8.93 2.47
N PHE A 87 -13.20 -9.45 1.39
CA PHE A 87 -13.89 -9.75 0.16
C PHE A 87 -14.76 -11.00 0.34
N ARG A 88 -15.95 -10.80 0.88
CA ARG A 88 -16.96 -11.84 1.03
C ARG A 88 -17.88 -11.83 -0.17
N GLY A 89 -18.06 -12.99 -0.79
CA GLY A 89 -19.03 -13.20 -1.87
C GLY A 89 -18.48 -14.03 -3.02
N PRO A 90 -19.37 -14.69 -3.80
CA PRO A 90 -18.98 -15.56 -4.91
C PRO A 90 -18.22 -14.81 -6.03
N GLU A 91 -18.41 -13.50 -6.12
CA GLU A 91 -17.70 -12.62 -7.05
C GLU A 91 -16.21 -12.38 -6.71
N TRP A 92 -15.78 -12.78 -5.51
CA TRP A 92 -14.39 -12.68 -5.05
C TRP A 92 -13.74 -14.05 -4.79
N ALA A 93 -14.52 -15.14 -4.84
CA ALA A 93 -14.02 -16.49 -4.67
C ALA A 93 -13.10 -16.88 -5.84
N ASP A 94 -11.98 -17.56 -5.53
CA ASP A 94 -11.02 -18.15 -6.47
C ASP A 94 -10.23 -17.17 -7.36
N GLN A 95 -10.03 -15.93 -6.89
CA GLN A 95 -9.42 -14.89 -7.72
C GLN A 95 -8.26 -14.16 -7.04
N THR A 96 -7.29 -13.80 -7.89
CA THR A 96 -6.13 -13.00 -7.51
C THR A 96 -6.54 -11.56 -7.25
N VAL A 97 -6.33 -11.10 -6.03
CA VAL A 97 -6.50 -9.71 -5.61
C VAL A 97 -5.19 -8.97 -5.83
N VAL A 98 -5.25 -7.87 -6.57
CA VAL A 98 -4.12 -6.96 -6.79
C VAL A 98 -4.10 -5.93 -5.69
N VAL A 99 -3.01 -5.84 -4.94
CA VAL A 99 -2.82 -4.79 -3.93
C VAL A 99 -2.13 -3.61 -4.59
N LYS A 100 -2.76 -2.44 -4.51
CA LYS A 100 -2.21 -1.19 -5.02
C LYS A 100 -1.93 -0.22 -3.89
N MET A 101 -0.92 0.61 -4.07
CA MET A 101 -0.63 1.73 -3.20
C MET A 101 -0.78 3.03 -3.98
N HIS A 102 -1.52 3.97 -3.39
CA HIS A 102 -1.84 5.27 -3.95
C HIS A 102 -1.15 6.35 -3.14
N ALA A 103 -0.48 7.28 -3.82
CA ALA A 103 0.16 8.41 -3.15
C ALA A 103 -0.71 9.67 -3.28
N TRP A 104 -0.80 10.43 -2.19
CA TRP A 104 -1.63 11.62 -2.08
C TRP A 104 -0.82 12.80 -1.54
N LYS A 105 -1.12 14.02 -2.00
CA LYS A 105 -0.67 15.29 -1.42
C LYS A 105 -1.88 16.13 -1.05
N GLY A 106 -2.25 16.15 0.23
CA GLY A 106 -3.59 16.54 0.64
C GLY A 106 -4.61 15.68 -0.12
N GLU A 107 -5.56 16.33 -0.81
CA GLU A 107 -6.55 15.63 -1.64
C GLU A 107 -6.10 15.39 -3.09
N LYS A 108 -4.88 15.81 -3.46
CA LYS A 108 -4.37 15.58 -4.81
C LYS A 108 -3.77 14.18 -4.93
N TRP A 109 -4.32 13.37 -5.82
CA TRP A 109 -3.73 12.10 -6.22
C TRP A 109 -2.43 12.32 -7.01
N LEU A 110 -1.38 11.59 -6.64
CA LEU A 110 -0.06 11.66 -7.26
C LEU A 110 0.24 10.45 -8.15
N GLY A 111 -0.41 9.31 -7.91
CA GLY A 111 -0.22 8.09 -8.68
C GLY A 111 -0.59 6.84 -7.90
N SER A 112 -0.57 5.70 -8.60
CA SER A 112 -0.86 4.37 -8.06
C SER A 112 0.12 3.35 -8.60
N TRP A 113 0.52 2.39 -7.76
CA TRP A 113 1.42 1.30 -8.13
C TRP A 113 0.87 -0.02 -7.64
N GLU A 114 0.94 -1.05 -8.48
CA GLU A 114 0.78 -2.44 -8.01
C GLU A 114 1.94 -2.77 -7.09
N VAL A 115 1.65 -3.15 -5.85
CA VAL A 115 2.66 -3.45 -4.84
C VAL A 115 2.71 -4.91 -4.47
N GLY A 116 1.69 -5.68 -4.83
CA GLY A 116 1.62 -7.10 -4.55
C GLY A 116 0.35 -7.74 -5.09
N ARG A 117 0.28 -9.06 -4.96
CA ARG A 117 -0.90 -9.85 -5.28
C ARG A 117 -1.10 -10.90 -4.19
N MET A 118 -2.34 -11.15 -3.83
CA MET A 118 -2.70 -12.22 -2.89
C MET A 118 -3.94 -12.95 -3.39
N GLU A 119 -4.09 -14.21 -3.00
CA GLU A 119 -5.36 -14.90 -3.20
C GLU A 119 -6.40 -14.25 -2.29
N ALA A 120 -7.62 -14.07 -2.80
CA ALA A 120 -8.73 -13.66 -1.95
C ALA A 120 -8.83 -14.67 -0.79
N PRO A 121 -8.93 -14.20 0.47
CA PRO A 121 -9.09 -15.12 1.60
C PRO A 121 -10.30 -16.00 1.31
N LEU A 122 -10.06 -17.31 1.20
CA LEU A 122 -11.12 -18.30 1.01
C LEU A 122 -12.12 -18.10 2.14
N GLY A 123 -13.32 -17.60 1.80
CA GLY A 123 -14.43 -17.57 2.74
C GLY A 123 -14.76 -19.01 3.11
N ARG A 124 -14.30 -19.46 4.28
CA ARG A 124 -14.84 -20.64 4.95
C ARG A 124 -16.03 -20.23 5.82
#